data_AF-A0A915E532-F1
#
_entry.id   AF-A0A915E532-F1
#
_cell.length_a   1.000
_cell.length_b   1.000
_cell.length_c   1.000
_cell.angle_alpha   90.00
_cell.angle_beta   90.00
_cell.angle_gamma   90.00
#
_symmetry.space_group_name_H-M   'P 1'
#
loop_
_entity.id
_entity.type
_entity.pdbx_description
1 polymer ?
#
loop_
_entity_poly.entity_id
_entity_poly.type
_entity_poly.pdbx_seq_one_letter_code
_entity_poly.pdbx_strand_id
1 'polypeptide(L)'
;MHNKMASNSPNQPIVSFDALGDKLSAHIASYNEKNQHAMLDFCDDFIGGENRVEALHRYVKRHTNLDHLMFFCVEWAHKYNIFDNSCFGEQHLCLLIIQFGLKHLGCDSINGNSQWLERTGPDFVYSDLDCIDISNTTGGLGAVFVSFLKFLGSREFKKVSILNFANPDLGVESFFRGREWAPLHQAALNTYHQLVFSGRLDCLPCPYPRAFPSTLTEIIEAPSFILEVPRSRLSTFEDNSHTAQVLCEHTQCLGISFRHHPNCHRLLLPPTTKEEEKGADAKDAEEKKQKEEEDPIIRLIVSSHGNRSALAKLRSLLAVHPNINLTKCRKAGIRMLVMQVVERVDRLLLDFPSSLNIGVEGVA
;
A
#
# COMPACT_ATOMS: atom_id res chain seq x y z
N MET A 1 -48.35 42.73 -9.09
CA MET A 1 -48.98 41.40 -9.07
C MET A 1 -48.14 40.44 -9.90
N HIS A 2 -47.31 39.62 -9.26
CA HIS A 2 -47.14 38.17 -9.49
C HIS A 2 -46.00 37.68 -8.60
N ASN A 3 -46.41 37.15 -7.45
CA ASN A 3 -45.61 36.34 -6.55
C ASN A 3 -45.19 35.05 -7.27
N LYS A 4 -43.94 34.62 -7.10
CA LYS A 4 -43.63 33.20 -7.01
C LYS A 4 -42.50 33.00 -6.00
N MET A 5 -42.94 32.64 -4.80
CA MET A 5 -42.11 32.04 -3.77
C MET A 5 -41.46 30.77 -4.32
N ALA A 6 -40.13 30.69 -4.24
CA ALA A 6 -39.43 29.41 -4.21
C ALA A 6 -38.96 29.24 -2.77
N SER A 7 -39.76 28.50 -2.00
CA SER A 7 -39.40 27.94 -0.72
C SER A 7 -38.31 26.89 -0.94
N ASN A 8 -37.06 27.22 -0.60
CA ASN A 8 -36.03 26.20 -0.43
C ASN A 8 -36.27 25.48 0.89
N SER A 9 -36.84 24.29 0.81
CA SER A 9 -36.92 23.35 1.94
C SER A 9 -35.52 22.88 2.34
N PRO A 10 -35.17 22.83 3.64
CA PRO A 10 -33.95 22.20 4.11
C PRO A 10 -34.13 20.67 4.17
N ASN A 11 -33.04 19.94 3.97
CA ASN A 11 -32.92 18.49 4.15
C ASN A 11 -33.60 17.58 3.10
N GLN A 12 -33.12 17.61 1.86
CA GLN A 12 -33.09 16.39 1.07
C GLN A 12 -31.69 15.79 1.12
N PRO A 13 -31.51 14.53 1.55
CA PRO A 13 -30.22 13.86 1.45
C PRO A 13 -29.84 13.81 -0.02
N ILE A 14 -28.68 14.38 -0.36
CA ILE A 14 -28.12 14.30 -1.70
C ILE A 14 -27.94 12.81 -2.01
N VAL A 15 -28.73 12.29 -2.94
CA VAL A 15 -28.60 10.90 -3.41
C VAL A 15 -27.28 10.81 -4.15
N SER A 16 -26.29 10.26 -3.47
CA SER A 16 -24.98 9.95 -4.01
C SER A 16 -25.11 8.81 -5.02
N PHE A 17 -24.50 8.98 -6.20
CA PHE A 17 -24.32 7.89 -7.17
C PHE A 17 -23.01 7.11 -6.90
N ASP A 18 -22.29 7.41 -5.81
CA ASP A 18 -21.05 6.75 -5.40
C ASP A 18 -21.33 5.67 -4.36
N ALA A 19 -21.66 4.47 -4.83
CA ALA A 19 -21.94 3.32 -3.98
C ALA A 19 -20.78 2.93 -3.04
N LEU A 20 -19.53 3.23 -3.42
CA LEU A 20 -18.36 2.98 -2.56
C LEU A 20 -18.29 4.03 -1.46
N GLY A 21 -18.45 5.31 -1.80
CA GLY A 21 -18.52 6.42 -0.85
C GLY A 21 -19.62 6.20 0.20
N ASP A 22 -20.80 5.76 -0.23
CA ASP A 22 -21.94 5.52 0.67
C ASP A 22 -21.67 4.36 1.64
N LYS A 23 -21.15 3.23 1.11
CA LYS A 23 -20.79 2.07 1.92
C LYS A 23 -19.71 2.42 2.94
N LEU A 24 -18.73 3.24 2.56
CA LEU A 24 -17.66 3.70 3.45
C LEU A 24 -18.17 4.70 4.48
N SER A 25 -19.07 5.60 4.11
CA SER A 25 -19.71 6.52 5.06
C SER A 25 -20.45 5.77 6.15
N ALA A 26 -21.22 4.73 5.78
CA ALA A 26 -21.88 3.85 6.74
C ALA A 26 -20.89 3.08 7.63
N HIS A 27 -19.76 2.65 7.06
CA HIS A 27 -18.70 1.96 7.81
C HIS A 27 -18.02 2.89 8.84
N ILE A 28 -17.67 4.12 8.44
CA ILE A 28 -17.09 5.13 9.33
C ILE A 28 -18.06 5.46 10.46
N ALA A 29 -19.34 5.70 10.14
CA ALA A 29 -20.37 5.95 11.15
C ALA A 29 -20.48 4.79 12.15
N SER A 30 -20.55 3.54 11.66
CA SER A 30 -20.64 2.37 12.55
C SER A 30 -19.38 2.15 13.38
N TYR A 31 -18.19 2.49 12.85
CA TYR A 31 -16.94 2.43 13.60
C TYR A 31 -16.95 3.43 14.76
N ASN A 32 -17.33 4.67 14.49
CA ASN A 32 -17.32 5.74 15.47
C ASN A 32 -18.40 5.54 16.54
N GLU A 33 -19.60 5.08 16.16
CA GLU A 33 -20.67 4.76 17.11
C GLU A 33 -20.25 3.68 18.12
N LYS A 34 -19.53 2.65 17.68
CA LYS A 34 -19.08 1.57 18.56
C LYS A 34 -17.86 1.94 19.39
N ASN A 35 -17.00 2.81 18.88
CA ASN A 35 -15.83 3.31 19.59
C ASN A 35 -16.10 4.70 20.19
N GLN A 36 -17.36 5.01 20.54
CA GLN A 36 -17.77 6.34 20.97
C GLN A 36 -16.96 6.85 22.16
N HIS A 37 -16.62 5.98 23.12
CA HIS A 37 -15.79 6.38 24.27
C HIS A 37 -14.39 6.82 23.83
N ALA A 38 -13.70 6.02 23.01
CA ALA A 38 -12.38 6.37 22.50
C ALA A 38 -12.42 7.61 21.60
N MET A 39 -13.52 7.82 20.87
CA MET A 39 -13.74 9.03 20.08
C MET A 39 -13.93 10.26 20.97
N LEU A 40 -14.67 10.14 22.08
CA LEU A 40 -14.83 11.21 23.07
C LEU A 40 -13.49 11.53 23.73
N ASP A 41 -12.72 10.53 24.15
CA ASP A 41 -11.37 10.70 24.69
C ASP A 41 -10.45 11.40 23.67
N PHE A 42 -10.51 11.01 22.40
CA PHE A 42 -9.79 11.69 21.32
C PHE A 42 -10.24 13.16 21.18
N CYS A 43 -11.53 13.44 21.24
CA CYS A 43 -12.01 14.83 21.17
C CYS A 43 -11.59 15.65 22.39
N ASP A 44 -11.67 15.10 23.60
CA ASP A 44 -11.41 15.83 24.84
C ASP A 44 -9.91 16.01 25.08
N ASP A 45 -9.11 14.96 24.95
CA ASP A 45 -7.68 15.00 25.25
C ASP A 45 -6.85 15.56 24.09
N PHE A 46 -7.16 15.17 22.85
CA PHE A 46 -6.33 15.50 21.69
C PHE A 46 -6.79 16.77 20.96
N ILE A 47 -8.10 17.00 20.83
CA ILE A 47 -8.65 18.21 20.20
C ILE A 47 -8.93 19.31 21.25
N GLY A 48 -9.41 18.94 22.44
CA GLY A 48 -9.86 19.88 23.48
C GLY A 48 -8.83 20.25 24.55
N GLY A 49 -7.78 19.43 24.73
CA GLY A 49 -6.85 19.52 25.85
C GLY A 49 -5.99 20.80 25.92
N GLU A 50 -5.28 20.98 27.04
CA GLU A 50 -4.44 22.18 27.29
C GLU A 50 -3.27 22.34 26.31
N ASN A 51 -2.74 21.23 25.78
CA ASN A 51 -1.65 21.21 24.79
C ASN A 51 -2.15 20.99 23.35
N ARG A 52 -3.41 21.31 23.07
CA ARG A 52 -4.02 21.11 21.75
C ARG A 52 -3.38 21.98 20.68
N VAL A 53 -3.47 21.52 19.44
CA VAL A 53 -3.18 22.35 18.26
C VAL A 53 -4.41 23.20 17.97
N GLU A 54 -4.32 24.51 18.20
CA GLU A 54 -5.44 25.46 18.05
C GLU A 54 -6.11 25.43 16.66
N ALA A 55 -5.36 25.09 15.61
CA ALA A 55 -5.93 24.87 14.30
C ALA A 55 -6.89 23.67 14.25
N LEU A 56 -6.56 22.54 14.88
CA LEU A 56 -7.43 21.36 14.88
C LEU A 56 -8.75 21.67 15.59
N HIS A 57 -8.68 22.28 16.77
CA HIS A 57 -9.86 22.67 17.54
C HIS A 57 -10.78 23.61 16.75
N ARG A 58 -10.22 24.67 16.16
CA ARG A 58 -10.95 25.65 15.34
C ARG A 58 -11.67 24.99 14.15
N TYR A 59 -10.99 24.12 13.41
CA TYR A 59 -11.59 23.47 12.24
C TYR A 59 -12.66 22.44 12.62
N VAL A 60 -12.45 21.68 13.70
CA VAL A 60 -13.45 20.73 14.21
C VAL A 60 -14.69 21.44 14.73
N LYS A 61 -14.53 22.61 15.37
CA LYS A 61 -15.67 23.42 15.81
C LYS A 61 -16.49 23.99 14.66
N ARG A 62 -15.86 24.40 13.56
CA ARG A 62 -16.57 24.93 12.38
C ARG A 62 -17.19 23.84 11.50
N HIS A 63 -16.56 22.67 11.42
CA HIS A 63 -16.95 21.61 10.51
C HIS A 63 -17.45 20.38 11.26
N THR A 64 -18.77 20.23 11.33
CA THR A 64 -19.42 19.07 11.95
C THR A 64 -19.01 17.79 11.24
N ASN A 65 -18.75 16.72 11.99
CA ASN A 65 -18.28 15.40 11.52
C ASN A 65 -16.82 15.36 11.03
N LEU A 66 -16.06 16.46 11.13
CA LEU A 66 -14.62 16.43 10.82
C LEU A 66 -13.83 15.62 11.86
N ASP A 67 -14.19 15.73 13.13
CA ASP A 67 -13.70 14.90 14.24
C ASP A 67 -13.89 13.39 13.95
N HIS A 68 -15.07 13.01 13.46
CA HIS A 68 -15.40 11.64 13.10
C HIS A 68 -14.48 11.09 12.00
N LEU A 69 -14.18 11.90 10.99
CA LEU A 69 -13.25 11.55 9.93
C LEU A 69 -11.79 11.49 10.43
N MET A 70 -11.38 12.47 11.25
CA MET A 70 -10.03 12.53 11.82
C MET A 70 -9.73 11.33 12.71
N PHE A 71 -10.64 11.01 13.64
CA PHE A 71 -10.53 9.84 14.51
C PHE A 71 -10.38 8.56 13.69
N PHE A 72 -11.25 8.36 12.70
CA PHE A 72 -11.19 7.19 11.82
C PHE A 72 -9.86 7.09 11.04
N CYS A 73 -9.33 8.22 10.55
CA CYS A 73 -8.05 8.25 9.86
C CYS A 73 -6.87 7.94 10.79
N VAL A 74 -6.90 8.42 12.03
CA VAL A 74 -5.87 8.12 13.04
C VAL A 74 -5.87 6.63 13.38
N GLU A 75 -7.05 6.05 13.61
CA GLU A 75 -7.20 4.61 13.85
C GLU A 75 -6.75 3.75 12.66
N TRP A 76 -7.04 4.21 11.44
CA TRP A 76 -6.50 3.60 10.23
C TRP A 76 -4.97 3.65 10.21
N ALA A 77 -4.37 4.79 10.53
CA ALA A 77 -2.92 4.93 10.54
C ALA A 77 -2.25 4.09 11.63
N HIS A 78 -2.87 3.94 12.80
CA HIS A 78 -2.45 3.02 13.86
C HIS A 78 -2.46 1.58 13.39
N LYS A 79 -3.53 1.13 12.72
CA LYS A 79 -3.61 -0.23 12.16
C LYS A 79 -2.47 -0.57 11.19
N TYR A 80 -1.93 0.44 10.49
CA TYR A 80 -0.81 0.29 9.57
C TYR A 80 0.55 0.61 10.18
N ASN A 81 0.61 0.87 11.50
CA ASN A 81 1.82 1.23 12.23
C ASN A 81 2.57 2.41 11.58
N ILE A 82 1.82 3.40 11.10
CA ILE A 82 2.40 4.56 10.38
C ILE A 82 3.20 5.45 11.33
N PHE A 83 2.78 5.53 12.59
CA PHE A 83 3.40 6.35 13.62
C PHE A 83 4.60 5.64 14.29
N ASP A 84 4.72 4.32 14.14
CA ASP A 84 5.81 3.54 14.73
C ASP A 84 7.16 3.98 14.12
N ASN A 85 8.06 4.45 14.97
CA ASN A 85 9.40 4.91 14.58
C ASN A 85 9.41 6.07 13.56
N SER A 86 8.33 6.85 13.49
CA SER A 86 8.24 8.03 12.62
C SER A 86 8.15 9.31 13.43
N CYS A 87 8.76 10.39 12.95
CA CYS A 87 8.52 11.74 13.46
C CYS A 87 7.12 12.25 13.05
N PHE A 88 6.48 11.60 12.08
CA PHE A 88 5.12 11.87 11.65
C PHE A 88 4.16 11.28 12.68
N GLY A 89 3.32 12.13 13.26
CA GLY A 89 2.41 11.79 14.37
C GLY A 89 0.95 12.05 14.02
N GLU A 90 0.05 11.71 14.94
CA GLU A 90 -1.39 11.84 14.77
C GLU A 90 -1.82 13.27 14.41
N GLN A 91 -1.23 14.27 15.09
CA GLN A 91 -1.52 15.68 14.84
C GLN A 91 -1.20 16.08 13.40
N HIS A 92 -0.09 15.57 12.87
CA HIS A 92 0.34 15.83 11.50
C HIS A 92 -0.60 15.21 10.48
N LEU A 93 -1.18 14.04 10.77
CA LEU A 93 -2.19 13.43 9.91
C LEU A 93 -3.47 14.28 9.89
N CYS A 94 -3.96 14.72 11.06
CA CYS A 94 -5.14 15.58 11.14
C CYS A 94 -4.93 16.92 10.42
N LEU A 95 -3.75 17.53 10.56
CA LEU A 95 -3.40 18.75 9.84
C LEU A 95 -3.32 18.51 8.33
N LEU A 96 -2.81 17.35 7.90
CA LEU A 96 -2.77 16.99 6.49
C LEU A 96 -4.18 16.82 5.89
N ILE A 97 -5.14 16.30 6.66
CA ILE A 97 -6.56 16.24 6.26
C ILE A 97 -7.12 17.65 6.05
N ILE A 98 -6.84 18.58 6.97
CA ILE A 98 -7.26 19.98 6.82
C ILE A 98 -6.64 20.60 5.56
N GLN A 99 -5.33 20.45 5.36
CA GLN A 99 -4.66 21.01 4.17
C GLN A 99 -5.19 20.40 2.88
N PHE A 100 -5.52 19.11 2.88
CA PHE A 100 -6.18 18.45 1.76
C PHE A 100 -7.55 19.07 1.48
N GLY A 101 -8.38 19.26 2.50
CA GLY A 101 -9.71 19.87 2.35
C GLY A 101 -9.69 21.33 1.90
N LEU A 102 -8.64 22.08 2.27
CA LEU A 102 -8.40 23.46 1.86
C LEU A 102 -7.72 23.59 0.49
N LYS A 103 -7.32 22.49 -0.14
CA LYS A 103 -6.47 22.45 -1.35
C LYS A 103 -5.15 23.21 -1.23
N HIS A 104 -4.58 23.30 -0.04
CA HIS A 104 -3.39 24.11 0.19
C HIS A 104 -2.08 23.39 -0.16
N LEU A 105 -2.13 22.08 -0.38
CA LEU A 105 -0.99 21.31 -0.86
C LEU A 105 -0.90 21.53 -2.37
N GLY A 106 0.05 22.37 -2.82
CA GLY A 106 0.23 22.85 -4.21
C GLY A 106 0.51 21.74 -5.23
N CYS A 107 -0.47 20.87 -5.43
CA CYS A 107 -0.38 19.58 -6.06
C CYS A 107 -1.56 19.42 -7.02
N ASP A 108 -1.29 19.21 -8.30
CA ASP A 108 -2.33 19.17 -9.35
C ASP A 108 -3.40 18.10 -9.11
N SER A 109 -3.05 17.01 -8.42
CA SER A 109 -3.98 15.95 -8.01
C SER A 109 -5.09 16.43 -7.07
N ILE A 110 -4.87 17.52 -6.34
CA ILE A 110 -5.85 18.12 -5.41
C ILE A 110 -6.71 19.17 -6.12
N ASN A 111 -6.19 19.78 -7.20
CA ASN A 111 -6.90 20.79 -7.98
C ASN A 111 -8.16 20.21 -8.65
N GLY A 112 -8.17 18.91 -8.97
CA GLY A 112 -9.31 18.22 -9.58
C GLY A 112 -10.45 17.82 -8.64
N ASN A 113 -10.27 17.83 -7.31
CA ASN A 113 -11.35 17.54 -6.35
C ASN A 113 -12.11 18.83 -6.00
N SER A 114 -13.31 18.80 -5.44
CA SER A 114 -13.96 20.02 -4.92
C SER A 114 -13.32 20.42 -3.58
N GLN A 115 -13.09 21.72 -3.37
CA GLN A 115 -12.69 22.22 -2.05
C GLN A 115 -13.88 22.00 -1.10
N TRP A 116 -13.68 21.25 -0.03
CA TRP A 116 -14.75 20.87 0.89
C TRP A 116 -14.56 21.45 2.30
N LEU A 117 -13.42 22.08 2.58
CA LEU A 117 -13.22 22.92 3.75
C LEU A 117 -13.08 24.39 3.37
N GLU A 118 -13.63 25.26 4.21
CA GLU A 118 -13.44 26.70 4.10
C GLU A 118 -12.28 27.15 4.99
N ARG A 119 -11.53 28.15 4.54
CA ARG A 119 -10.43 28.69 5.36
C ARG A 119 -11.03 29.35 6.60
N THR A 120 -10.52 28.97 7.77
CA THR A 120 -10.95 29.51 9.05
C THR A 120 -9.78 30.28 9.62
N GLY A 121 -9.90 31.60 9.75
CA GLY A 121 -8.83 32.45 10.30
C GLY A 121 -8.63 32.24 11.80
N PRO A 122 -7.52 32.72 12.38
CA PRO A 122 -7.28 32.64 13.82
C PRO A 122 -8.30 33.42 14.65
N ASP A 123 -8.94 34.45 14.06
CA ASP A 123 -9.96 35.29 14.71
C ASP A 123 -11.38 34.70 14.65
N PHE A 124 -11.52 33.42 14.26
CA PHE A 124 -12.83 32.79 14.14
C PHE A 124 -13.52 32.68 15.50
N VAL A 125 -14.68 33.31 15.61
CA VAL A 125 -15.58 33.19 16.75
C VAL A 125 -16.67 32.19 16.39
N TYR A 126 -16.80 31.15 17.21
CA TYR A 126 -17.81 30.11 17.01
C TYR A 126 -19.23 30.70 17.04
N SER A 127 -20.02 30.33 16.03
CA SER A 127 -21.45 30.62 15.92
C SER A 127 -22.12 29.35 15.39
N ASP A 128 -23.17 28.87 16.07
CA ASP A 128 -23.91 27.66 15.67
C ASP A 128 -24.50 27.77 14.25
N LEU A 129 -24.65 28.99 13.72
CA LEU A 129 -25.18 29.27 12.38
C LEU A 129 -24.16 29.07 11.26
N ASP A 130 -22.86 28.99 11.59
CA ASP A 130 -21.75 28.88 10.61
C ASP A 130 -21.17 27.45 10.53
N CYS A 131 -21.82 26.48 11.17
CA CYS A 131 -21.40 25.08 11.16
C CYS A 131 -21.67 24.42 9.81
N ILE A 132 -20.62 23.93 9.16
CA ILE A 132 -20.70 23.25 7.86
C ILE A 132 -20.55 21.75 8.10
N ASP A 133 -21.64 21.01 7.91
CA ASP A 133 -21.61 19.55 8.02
C ASP A 133 -20.96 18.92 6.77
N ILE A 134 -19.79 18.31 6.96
CA ILE A 134 -19.05 17.67 5.87
C ILE A 134 -19.69 16.37 5.39
N SER A 135 -20.62 15.79 6.16
CA SER A 135 -21.37 14.60 5.76
C SER A 135 -22.36 14.88 4.62
N ASN A 136 -22.72 16.16 4.41
CA ASN A 136 -23.55 16.61 3.29
C ASN A 136 -22.80 16.70 1.96
N THR A 137 -21.49 16.43 1.93
CA THR A 137 -20.73 16.33 0.69
C THR A 137 -21.24 15.13 -0.13
N THR A 138 -21.30 15.23 -1.45
CA THR A 138 -21.72 14.11 -2.32
C THR A 138 -20.88 12.85 -2.03
N GLY A 139 -21.52 11.77 -1.57
CA GLY A 139 -20.86 10.52 -1.16
C GLY A 139 -20.36 10.47 0.30
N GLY A 140 -20.65 11.51 1.09
CA GLY A 140 -20.41 11.58 2.53
C GLY A 140 -18.93 11.54 2.94
N LEU A 141 -18.70 11.21 4.22
CA LEU A 141 -17.35 11.05 4.77
C LEU A 141 -16.51 10.00 4.04
N GLY A 142 -17.18 8.95 3.52
CA GLY A 142 -16.54 7.89 2.76
C GLY A 142 -15.93 8.39 1.45
N ALA A 143 -16.64 9.22 0.68
CA ALA A 143 -16.09 9.81 -0.53
C ALA A 143 -14.90 10.74 -0.24
N VAL A 144 -14.97 11.50 0.85
CA VAL A 144 -13.85 12.34 1.32
C VAL A 144 -12.65 11.46 1.68
N PHE A 145 -12.87 10.39 2.43
CA PHE A 145 -11.81 9.45 2.81
C PHE A 145 -11.17 8.75 1.59
N VAL A 146 -11.96 8.28 0.63
CA VAL A 146 -11.43 7.68 -0.62
C VAL A 146 -10.63 8.70 -1.41
N SER A 147 -11.12 9.93 -1.50
CA SER A 147 -10.41 11.02 -2.19
C SER A 147 -9.10 11.36 -1.50
N PHE A 148 -9.08 11.32 -0.17
CA PHE A 148 -7.87 11.51 0.63
C PHE A 148 -6.87 10.37 0.42
N LEU A 149 -7.31 9.10 0.46
CA LEU A 149 -6.46 7.95 0.16
C LEU A 149 -5.89 7.99 -1.26
N LYS A 150 -6.72 8.36 -2.24
CA LYS A 150 -6.29 8.56 -3.63
C LYS A 150 -5.21 9.63 -3.72
N PHE A 151 -5.37 10.73 -3.00
CA PHE A 151 -4.37 11.79 -2.92
C PHE A 151 -3.08 11.29 -2.29
N LEU A 152 -3.12 10.67 -1.11
CA LEU A 152 -1.93 10.15 -0.44
C LEU A 152 -1.22 9.05 -1.26
N GLY A 153 -1.98 8.22 -1.97
CA GLY A 153 -1.46 7.19 -2.88
C GLY A 153 -0.97 7.74 -4.23
N SER A 154 -1.18 9.03 -4.53
CA SER A 154 -0.84 9.61 -5.83
C SER A 154 0.67 9.73 -6.05
N ARG A 155 1.07 9.80 -7.32
CA ARG A 155 2.48 10.02 -7.68
C ARG A 155 2.93 11.44 -7.33
N GLU A 156 1.99 12.38 -7.36
CA GLU A 156 2.21 13.77 -7.07
C GLU A 156 2.50 13.96 -5.58
N PHE A 157 1.74 13.34 -4.68
CA PHE A 157 2.04 13.33 -3.24
C PHE A 157 3.40 12.70 -2.93
N LYS A 158 3.76 11.61 -3.63
CA LYS A 158 5.09 10.98 -3.51
C LYS A 158 6.24 11.91 -3.92
N LYS A 159 5.98 12.87 -4.81
CA LYS A 159 6.98 13.83 -5.33
C LYS A 159 7.07 15.12 -4.50
N VAL A 160 6.14 15.35 -3.58
CA VAL A 160 6.20 16.51 -2.68
C VAL A 160 7.55 16.48 -1.97
N SER A 161 8.27 17.59 -2.00
CA SER A 161 9.60 17.69 -1.38
C SER A 161 9.49 18.05 0.10
N ILE A 162 8.49 18.85 0.46
CA ILE A 162 8.30 19.41 1.79
C ILE A 162 6.81 19.41 2.14
N LEU A 163 6.47 18.86 3.29
CA LEU A 163 5.18 19.11 3.94
C LEU A 163 5.39 20.20 4.99
N ASN A 164 4.69 21.31 4.81
CA ASN A 164 4.76 22.48 5.69
C ASN A 164 3.40 22.67 6.36
N PHE A 165 3.35 22.52 7.68
CA PHE A 165 2.13 22.70 8.47
C PHE A 165 1.95 24.11 9.04
N ALA A 166 2.85 25.06 8.76
CA ALA A 166 2.64 26.45 9.16
C ALA A 166 1.59 27.15 8.28
N ASN A 167 1.58 26.83 6.97
CA ASN A 167 0.63 27.40 6.02
C ASN A 167 -0.61 26.49 5.85
N PRO A 168 -1.84 27.02 5.67
CA PRO A 168 -2.24 28.43 5.62
C PRO A 168 -2.78 28.90 6.98
N ASP A 169 -1.91 29.07 7.99
CA ASP A 169 -2.24 29.47 9.38
C ASP A 169 -2.71 28.32 10.28
N LEU A 170 -2.12 27.13 10.11
CA LEU A 170 -2.34 26.04 11.06
C LEU A 170 -1.42 26.14 12.29
N GLY A 171 -0.43 27.03 12.27
CA GLY A 171 0.34 27.42 13.46
C GLY A 171 1.29 26.35 13.99
N VAL A 172 1.58 25.30 13.22
CA VAL A 172 2.51 24.23 13.61
C VAL A 172 3.79 24.33 12.80
N GLU A 173 4.90 24.62 13.48
CA GLU A 173 6.25 24.75 12.88
C GLU A 173 6.92 23.39 12.58
N SER A 174 6.13 22.39 12.22
CA SER A 174 6.64 21.08 11.79
C SER A 174 6.86 21.08 10.29
N PHE A 175 8.10 20.80 9.89
CA PHE A 175 8.49 20.65 8.49
C PHE A 175 9.03 19.25 8.27
N PHE A 176 8.36 18.49 7.41
CA PHE A 176 8.84 17.18 7.01
C PHE A 176 9.52 17.28 5.66
N ARG A 177 10.60 16.53 5.48
CA ARG A 177 11.36 16.49 4.23
C ARG A 177 11.30 15.10 3.62
N GLY A 178 10.77 15.02 2.39
CA GLY A 178 10.81 13.84 1.56
C GLY A 178 10.28 12.55 2.23
N ARG A 179 11.04 11.46 2.14
CA ARG A 179 10.59 10.06 2.38
C ARG A 179 10.04 9.76 3.79
N GLU A 180 9.98 10.71 4.70
CA GLU A 180 9.45 10.54 6.06
C GLU A 180 7.98 10.08 6.07
N TRP A 181 7.18 10.51 5.09
CA TRP A 181 5.80 10.04 4.90
C TRP A 181 5.68 8.92 3.85
N ALA A 182 6.79 8.27 3.47
CA ALA A 182 6.73 7.13 2.55
C ALA A 182 5.88 5.95 3.08
N PRO A 183 5.90 5.61 4.39
CA PRO A 183 4.99 4.60 4.94
C PRO A 183 3.52 5.00 4.75
N LEU A 184 3.18 6.28 4.98
CA LEU A 184 1.84 6.82 4.77
C LEU A 184 1.39 6.70 3.31
N HIS A 185 2.26 7.09 2.37
CA HIS A 185 1.99 6.94 0.93
C HIS A 185 1.74 5.47 0.55
N GLN A 186 2.58 4.54 1.02
CA GLN A 186 2.46 3.14 0.67
C GLN A 186 1.22 2.50 1.28
N ALA A 187 0.89 2.84 2.53
CA ALA A 187 -0.32 2.39 3.21
C ALA A 187 -1.56 2.89 2.45
N ALA A 188 -1.61 4.19 2.14
CA ALA A 188 -2.73 4.78 1.42
C ALA A 188 -2.94 4.18 0.02
N LEU A 189 -1.85 3.98 -0.75
CA LEU A 189 -1.91 3.35 -2.06
C LEU A 189 -2.47 1.93 -1.98
N ASN A 190 -2.02 1.13 -1.01
CA ASN A 190 -2.49 -0.23 -0.80
C ASN A 190 -3.97 -0.26 -0.38
N THR A 191 -4.36 0.58 0.58
CA THR A 191 -5.76 0.69 1.03
C THR A 191 -6.67 1.14 -0.13
N TYR A 192 -6.27 2.17 -0.88
CA TYR A 192 -7.03 2.67 -2.03
C TYR A 192 -7.27 1.58 -3.08
N HIS A 193 -6.23 0.84 -3.47
CA HIS A 193 -6.36 -0.25 -4.42
C HIS A 193 -7.26 -1.38 -3.90
N GLN A 194 -7.15 -1.76 -2.62
CA GLN A 194 -8.00 -2.80 -2.04
C GLN A 194 -9.48 -2.36 -1.99
N LEU A 195 -9.74 -1.10 -1.67
CA LEU A 195 -11.10 -0.55 -1.66
C LEU A 195 -11.71 -0.51 -3.07
N VAL A 196 -10.99 0.05 -4.04
CA VAL A 196 -11.52 0.28 -5.40
C VAL A 196 -11.62 -1.02 -6.20
N PHE A 197 -10.63 -1.92 -6.11
CA PHE A 197 -10.60 -3.13 -6.94
C PHE A 197 -11.22 -4.34 -6.26
N SER A 198 -11.13 -4.46 -4.93
CA SER A 198 -11.66 -5.62 -4.21
C SER A 198 -13.00 -5.33 -3.51
N GLY A 199 -13.35 -4.06 -3.27
CA GLY A 199 -14.57 -3.68 -2.52
C GLY A 199 -14.58 -4.14 -1.06
N ARG A 200 -13.43 -4.63 -0.57
CA ARG A 200 -13.24 -5.21 0.76
C ARG A 200 -12.85 -4.13 1.77
N LEU A 201 -13.53 -4.11 2.90
CA LEU A 201 -13.27 -3.16 3.99
C LEU A 201 -12.33 -3.74 5.07
N ASP A 202 -11.81 -4.96 4.87
CA ASP A 202 -10.90 -5.63 5.82
C ASP A 202 -9.60 -4.85 6.06
N CYS A 203 -9.22 -3.99 5.10
CA CYS A 203 -8.09 -3.09 5.20
C CYS A 203 -8.31 -1.90 6.15
N LEU A 204 -9.55 -1.63 6.55
CA LEU A 204 -9.92 -0.48 7.39
C LEU A 204 -10.07 -0.87 8.87
N PRO A 205 -10.06 0.10 9.81
CA PRO A 205 -10.45 -0.14 11.19
C PRO A 205 -11.80 -0.83 11.27
N CYS A 206 -11.88 -1.90 12.06
CA CYS A 206 -13.10 -2.70 12.15
C CYS A 206 -13.90 -2.27 13.38
N PRO A 207 -15.21 -1.99 13.23
CA PRO A 207 -16.07 -1.62 14.36
C PRO A 207 -16.14 -2.68 15.46
N TYR A 208 -15.82 -3.92 15.09
CA TYR A 208 -15.72 -5.02 16.02
C TYR A 208 -14.24 -5.25 16.26
N PRO A 209 -13.77 -5.24 17.52
CA PRO A 209 -12.55 -5.95 17.82
C PRO A 209 -12.84 -7.38 17.40
N ARG A 210 -12.32 -7.81 16.24
CA ARG A 210 -12.09 -9.23 16.05
C ARG A 210 -11.18 -9.55 17.22
N ALA A 211 -11.73 -10.14 18.29
CA ALA A 211 -10.94 -10.93 19.22
C ALA A 211 -10.22 -11.86 18.27
N PHE A 212 -8.96 -11.54 17.92
CA PHE A 212 -8.27 -12.23 16.85
C PHE A 212 -8.41 -13.71 17.19
N PRO A 213 -9.20 -14.50 16.44
CA PRO A 213 -8.81 -15.88 16.37
C PRO A 213 -7.55 -15.72 15.53
N SER A 214 -6.39 -15.88 16.15
CA SER A 214 -5.11 -16.13 15.48
C SER A 214 -5.16 -17.41 14.61
N THR A 215 -6.34 -17.83 14.18
CA THR A 215 -6.79 -19.10 13.63
C THR A 215 -7.81 -18.93 12.51
N LEU A 216 -8.41 -17.75 12.26
CA LEU A 216 -8.99 -17.49 10.95
C LEU A 216 -7.83 -17.06 10.05
N THR A 217 -7.22 -18.06 9.41
CA THR A 217 -6.24 -17.93 8.33
C THR A 217 -6.84 -17.06 7.22
N GLU A 218 -6.76 -15.73 7.38
CA GLU A 218 -7.09 -14.79 6.35
C GLU A 218 -6.12 -15.06 5.20
N ILE A 219 -6.66 -15.60 4.12
CA ILE A 219 -5.91 -15.93 2.92
C ILE A 219 -5.65 -14.60 2.22
N ILE A 220 -4.44 -14.08 2.38
CA ILE A 220 -4.02 -12.81 1.81
C ILE A 220 -3.16 -13.11 0.58
N GLU A 221 -3.42 -12.39 -0.51
CA GLU A 221 -2.50 -12.37 -1.64
C GLU A 221 -1.32 -11.42 -1.34
N ALA A 222 -0.11 -11.95 -1.39
CA ALA A 222 1.09 -11.16 -1.15
C ALA A 222 1.44 -10.33 -2.40
N PRO A 223 1.99 -9.11 -2.23
CA PRO A 223 2.55 -8.39 -3.36
C PRO A 223 3.65 -9.23 -4.01
N SER A 224 3.56 -9.37 -5.34
CA SER A 224 4.53 -10.12 -6.14
C SER A 224 5.93 -9.54 -5.99
N PHE A 225 6.93 -10.41 -6.01
CA PHE A 225 8.34 -10.02 -5.97
C PHE A 225 9.14 -10.72 -7.06
N ILE A 226 10.34 -10.21 -7.33
CA ILE A 226 11.22 -10.73 -8.38
C ILE A 226 12.19 -11.72 -7.74
N LEU A 227 12.28 -12.90 -8.35
CA LEU A 227 13.28 -13.92 -8.07
C LEU A 227 14.24 -14.00 -9.25
N GLU A 228 15.53 -13.87 -8.99
CA GLU A 228 16.58 -14.03 -10.00
C GLU A 228 17.13 -15.45 -9.94
N VAL A 229 17.14 -16.17 -11.06
CA VAL A 229 17.59 -17.57 -11.16
C VAL A 229 18.50 -17.77 -12.38
N PRO A 230 19.49 -18.68 -12.34
CA PRO A 230 20.28 -19.04 -13.53
C PRO A 230 19.41 -19.76 -14.57
N ARG A 231 19.68 -19.56 -15.86
CA ARG A 231 18.91 -20.18 -16.95
C ARG A 231 18.97 -21.70 -16.92
N SER A 232 20.10 -22.29 -16.53
CA SER A 232 20.22 -23.75 -16.35
C SER A 232 19.21 -24.32 -15.32
N ARG A 233 18.68 -23.49 -14.43
CA ARG A 233 17.72 -23.86 -13.38
C ARG A 233 16.29 -23.38 -13.64
N LEU A 234 16.04 -22.79 -14.81
CA LEU A 234 14.74 -22.23 -15.14
C LEU A 234 13.64 -23.30 -15.20
N SER A 235 13.94 -24.46 -15.79
CA SER A 235 13.02 -25.60 -15.88
C SER A 235 12.57 -26.12 -14.52
N THR A 236 13.40 -25.95 -13.47
CA THR A 236 13.04 -26.29 -12.08
C THR A 236 11.86 -25.45 -11.57
N PHE A 237 11.64 -24.24 -12.11
CA PHE A 237 10.59 -23.31 -11.69
C PHE A 237 9.45 -23.18 -12.73
N GLU A 238 9.70 -23.43 -14.02
CA GLU A 238 8.70 -23.35 -15.10
C GLU A 238 7.74 -24.56 -15.11
N ASP A 239 8.28 -25.78 -15.04
CA ASP A 239 7.51 -27.01 -15.33
C ASP A 239 7.06 -27.76 -14.07
N ASN A 240 7.69 -27.50 -12.93
CA ASN A 240 7.45 -28.28 -11.71
C ASN A 240 6.41 -27.63 -10.81
N SER A 241 5.15 -28.05 -10.98
CA SER A 241 4.13 -28.01 -9.92
C SER A 241 4.70 -28.52 -8.59
N HIS A 242 5.65 -29.46 -8.64
CA HIS A 242 6.37 -30.00 -7.49
C HIS A 242 7.18 -28.94 -6.72
N THR A 243 7.93 -28.05 -7.38
CA THR A 243 8.71 -27.00 -6.66
C THR A 243 7.77 -26.03 -5.95
N ALA A 244 6.68 -25.63 -6.61
CA ALA A 244 5.65 -24.80 -5.99
C ALA A 244 4.97 -25.53 -4.82
N GLN A 245 4.70 -26.84 -4.96
CA GLN A 245 4.10 -27.66 -3.93
C GLN A 245 5.01 -27.83 -2.71
N VAL A 246 6.28 -28.19 -2.90
CA VAL A 246 7.27 -28.33 -1.81
C VAL A 246 7.45 -26.99 -1.08
N LEU A 247 7.49 -25.89 -1.82
CA LEU A 247 7.53 -24.56 -1.20
C LEU A 247 6.23 -24.26 -0.44
N CYS A 248 5.05 -24.62 -0.96
CA CYS A 248 3.78 -24.48 -0.26
C CYS A 248 3.74 -25.32 1.02
N GLU A 249 4.19 -26.57 0.99
CA GLU A 249 4.25 -27.48 2.14
C GLU A 249 5.20 -26.94 3.22
N HIS A 250 6.40 -26.52 2.82
CA HIS A 250 7.41 -26.02 3.75
C HIS A 250 7.06 -24.65 4.35
N THR A 251 6.42 -23.78 3.57
CA THR A 251 6.07 -22.42 4.01
C THR A 251 4.65 -22.31 4.57
N GLN A 252 3.81 -23.32 4.37
CA GLN A 252 2.36 -23.31 4.63
C GLN A 252 1.60 -22.27 3.78
N CYS A 253 2.16 -21.89 2.62
CA CYS A 253 1.43 -21.09 1.63
C CYS A 253 0.38 -21.96 0.94
N LEU A 254 -0.75 -21.34 0.57
CA LEU A 254 -1.82 -22.05 -0.13
C LEU A 254 -1.55 -22.19 -1.63
N GLY A 255 -0.85 -21.20 -2.19
CA GLY A 255 -0.41 -21.27 -3.58
C GLY A 255 0.76 -20.34 -3.83
N ILE A 256 1.69 -20.83 -4.64
CA ILE A 256 2.84 -20.11 -5.17
C ILE A 256 2.84 -20.35 -6.68
N SER A 257 3.02 -19.29 -7.45
CA SER A 257 3.18 -19.38 -8.90
C SER A 257 4.38 -18.56 -9.38
N PHE A 258 5.07 -19.11 -10.36
CA PHE A 258 6.20 -18.48 -11.03
C PHE A 258 5.77 -18.06 -12.43
N ARG A 259 6.10 -16.82 -12.82
CA ARG A 259 5.85 -16.31 -14.17
C ARG A 259 7.09 -15.62 -14.70
N HIS A 260 7.29 -15.62 -16.01
CA HIS A 260 8.38 -14.83 -16.59
C HIS A 260 8.14 -13.34 -16.36
N HIS A 261 9.23 -12.65 -16.03
CA HIS A 261 9.23 -11.21 -16.18
C HIS A 261 9.07 -10.87 -17.68
N PRO A 262 8.19 -9.92 -18.08
CA PRO A 262 7.91 -9.64 -19.49
C PRO A 262 9.17 -9.23 -20.30
N ASN A 263 10.18 -8.69 -19.63
CA ASN A 263 11.47 -8.36 -20.25
C ASN A 263 12.42 -9.56 -20.48
N CYS A 264 12.05 -10.79 -20.09
CA CYS A 264 12.88 -11.99 -20.30
C CYS A 264 12.90 -12.49 -21.76
N HIS A 265 11.93 -12.09 -22.60
CA HIS A 265 11.85 -12.54 -24.00
C HIS A 265 13.06 -12.16 -24.86
N ARG A 266 13.86 -11.14 -24.48
CA ARG A 266 15.09 -10.80 -25.19
C ARG A 266 16.25 -11.79 -24.97
N LEU A 267 16.21 -12.59 -23.91
CA LEU A 267 17.28 -13.55 -23.57
C LEU A 267 16.96 -14.99 -23.99
N LEU A 268 15.69 -15.29 -24.29
CA LEU A 268 15.22 -16.64 -24.62
C LEU A 268 15.29 -16.98 -26.11
N LEU A 269 15.46 -15.98 -26.98
CA LEU A 269 15.69 -16.21 -28.41
C LEU A 269 17.15 -16.64 -28.64
N PRO A 270 17.40 -17.65 -29.48
CA PRO A 270 18.76 -17.89 -29.97
C PRO A 270 19.26 -16.62 -30.67
N PRO A 271 20.56 -16.27 -30.57
CA PRO A 271 21.10 -15.13 -31.28
C PRO A 271 20.77 -15.31 -32.76
N THR A 272 19.93 -14.42 -33.30
CA THR A 272 19.69 -14.38 -34.74
C THR A 272 21.02 -14.08 -35.40
N THR A 273 21.50 -15.02 -36.21
CA THR A 273 22.63 -14.90 -37.12
C THR A 273 22.37 -13.80 -38.14
N LYS A 274 22.53 -12.55 -37.72
CA LYS A 274 22.59 -11.36 -38.58
C LYS A 274 23.50 -10.33 -37.95
N GLU A 275 24.78 -10.66 -37.89
CA GLU A 275 25.89 -9.69 -37.79
C GLU A 275 27.17 -10.48 -38.08
N GLU A 276 27.26 -11.02 -39.30
CA GLU A 276 28.56 -11.26 -39.91
C GLU A 276 29.04 -9.96 -40.56
N GLU A 277 30.35 -9.79 -40.48
CA GLU A 277 31.18 -8.74 -41.09
C GLU A 277 31.30 -7.41 -40.33
N LYS A 278 32.16 -7.43 -39.30
CA LYS A 278 33.33 -6.55 -39.25
C LYS A 278 34.41 -7.05 -38.28
N GLY A 279 35.58 -7.36 -38.85
CA GLY A 279 36.92 -7.50 -38.27
C GLY A 279 37.05 -7.91 -36.80
N ALA A 280 37.35 -9.19 -36.56
CA ALA A 280 37.71 -9.70 -35.24
C ALA A 280 39.22 -9.57 -34.99
N ASP A 281 39.61 -8.74 -34.03
CA ASP A 281 40.90 -8.81 -33.35
C ASP A 281 40.89 -9.99 -32.36
N ALA A 282 42.03 -10.69 -32.24
CA ALA A 282 42.16 -11.93 -31.45
C ALA A 282 41.85 -11.76 -29.94
N LYS A 283 41.82 -10.52 -29.41
CA LYS A 283 41.41 -10.23 -28.03
C LYS A 283 39.90 -10.28 -27.81
N ASP A 284 39.09 -9.96 -28.82
CA ASP A 284 37.63 -9.96 -28.70
C ASP A 284 37.04 -11.38 -28.76
N ALA A 285 37.79 -12.33 -29.32
CA ALA A 285 37.42 -13.76 -29.34
C ALA A 285 37.54 -14.42 -27.95
N GLU A 286 38.49 -13.97 -27.13
CA GLU A 286 38.70 -14.49 -25.77
C GLU A 286 37.69 -13.88 -24.77
N GLU A 287 37.36 -12.59 -24.93
CA GLU A 287 36.30 -11.92 -24.16
C GLU A 287 34.89 -12.37 -24.57
N LYS A 288 34.67 -12.76 -25.85
CA LYS A 288 33.43 -13.44 -26.30
C LYS A 288 33.32 -14.86 -25.74
N LYS A 289 34.41 -15.65 -25.72
CA LYS A 289 34.41 -16.98 -25.08
C LYS A 289 34.10 -16.90 -23.58
N GLN A 290 34.63 -15.92 -22.86
CA GLN A 290 34.29 -15.72 -21.44
C GLN A 290 32.86 -15.23 -21.21
N LYS A 291 32.25 -14.50 -22.16
CA LYS A 291 30.82 -14.12 -22.09
C LYS A 291 29.86 -15.24 -22.45
N GLU A 292 30.28 -16.20 -23.26
CA GLU A 292 29.45 -17.36 -23.67
C GLU A 292 29.39 -18.46 -22.60
N GLU A 293 30.31 -18.48 -21.64
CA GLU A 293 30.39 -19.50 -20.58
C GLU A 293 29.61 -19.11 -19.29
N GLU A 294 29.07 -17.89 -19.21
CA GLU A 294 28.29 -17.44 -18.05
C GLU A 294 26.80 -17.72 -18.24
N ASP A 295 26.28 -18.70 -17.50
CA ASP A 295 24.85 -19.03 -17.45
C ASP A 295 24.00 -17.78 -17.14
N PRO A 296 23.15 -17.32 -18.08
CA PRO A 296 22.47 -16.04 -17.95
C PRO A 296 21.45 -16.05 -16.81
N ILE A 297 21.35 -14.94 -16.09
CA ILE A 297 20.39 -14.76 -15.00
C ILE A 297 19.04 -14.33 -15.57
N ILE A 298 17.99 -15.08 -15.23
CA ILE A 298 16.60 -14.86 -15.63
C ILE A 298 15.79 -14.36 -14.44
N ARG A 299 14.82 -13.49 -14.72
CA ARG A 299 13.91 -12.92 -13.72
C ARG A 299 12.55 -13.61 -13.79
N LEU A 300 12.13 -14.14 -12.64
CA LEU A 300 10.82 -14.69 -12.40
C LEU A 300 10.03 -13.76 -11.49
N ILE A 301 8.74 -13.62 -11.75
CA ILE A 301 7.77 -12.97 -10.88
C ILE A 301 7.15 -14.08 -10.04
N VAL A 302 7.28 -13.96 -8.72
CA VAL A 302 6.68 -14.87 -7.76
C VAL A 302 5.40 -14.24 -7.23
N SER A 303 4.28 -14.91 -7.45
CA SER A 303 2.98 -14.58 -6.87
C SER A 303 2.62 -15.64 -5.83
N SER A 304 2.15 -15.21 -4.66
CA SER A 304 1.84 -16.14 -3.55
C SER A 304 0.63 -15.67 -2.76
N HIS A 305 -0.15 -16.62 -2.23
CA HIS A 305 -1.24 -16.33 -1.32
C HIS A 305 -1.26 -17.32 -0.15
N GLY A 306 -1.65 -16.84 1.03
CA GLY A 306 -1.64 -17.61 2.26
C GLY A 306 -1.81 -16.71 3.48
N ASN A 307 -1.65 -17.29 4.66
CA ASN A 307 -1.68 -16.50 5.89
C ASN A 307 -0.38 -15.66 6.03
N ARG A 308 -0.42 -14.62 6.87
CA ARG A 308 0.71 -13.69 7.04
C ARG A 308 2.01 -14.37 7.49
N SER A 309 1.91 -15.42 8.32
CA SER A 309 3.06 -16.20 8.81
C SER A 309 3.73 -16.99 7.66
N ALA A 310 2.92 -17.63 6.82
CA ALA A 310 3.37 -18.40 5.67
C ALA A 310 4.07 -17.51 4.63
N LEU A 311 3.49 -16.35 4.35
CA LEU A 311 4.07 -15.37 3.44
C LEU A 311 5.41 -14.81 3.97
N ALA A 312 5.53 -14.61 5.28
CA ALA A 312 6.78 -14.19 5.91
C ALA A 312 7.85 -15.30 5.83
N LYS A 313 7.48 -16.57 6.07
CA LYS A 313 8.36 -17.73 5.89
C LYS A 313 8.87 -17.83 4.46
N LEU A 314 7.98 -17.74 3.46
CA LEU A 314 8.35 -17.76 2.04
C LEU A 314 9.34 -16.65 1.69
N ARG A 315 9.10 -15.43 2.16
CA ARG A 315 10.04 -14.31 1.96
C ARG A 315 11.37 -14.56 2.63
N SER A 316 11.39 -15.05 3.87
CA SER A 316 12.65 -15.35 4.58
C SER A 316 13.47 -16.43 3.88
N LEU A 317 12.80 -17.44 3.32
CA LEU A 317 13.41 -18.56 2.62
C LEU A 317 14.12 -18.09 1.34
N LEU A 318 13.43 -17.27 0.55
CA LEU A 318 13.90 -16.76 -0.73
C LEU A 318 14.73 -15.46 -0.62
N ALA A 319 14.76 -14.82 0.57
CA ALA A 319 15.57 -13.64 0.80
C ALA A 319 17.05 -13.99 0.90
N VAL A 320 17.88 -13.21 0.19
CA VAL A 320 19.33 -13.27 0.32
C VAL A 320 19.81 -12.09 1.13
N HIS A 321 20.45 -12.37 2.26
CA HIS A 321 21.11 -11.36 3.08
C HIS A 321 22.61 -11.39 2.74
N PRO A 322 23.14 -10.40 2.02
CA PRO A 322 24.55 -10.36 1.70
C PRO A 322 25.36 -10.11 2.99
N ASN A 323 25.96 -11.14 3.55
CA ASN A 323 26.97 -11.02 4.62
C ASN A 323 28.35 -10.59 4.10
N ILE A 324 28.44 -10.21 2.82
CA ILE A 324 29.70 -9.93 2.12
C ILE A 324 29.69 -8.50 1.63
N ASN A 325 30.80 -7.79 1.86
CA ASN A 325 31.03 -6.45 1.39
C ASN A 325 31.19 -6.47 -0.16
N LEU A 326 30.10 -6.26 -0.89
CA LEU A 326 29.98 -6.37 -2.36
C LEU A 326 30.81 -5.33 -3.15
N THR A 327 31.64 -4.54 -2.48
CA THR A 327 32.34 -3.38 -3.02
C THR A 327 33.46 -3.71 -4.01
N LYS A 328 34.01 -4.94 -3.98
CA LYS A 328 35.15 -5.33 -4.84
C LYS A 328 34.79 -6.16 -6.09
N CYS A 329 33.63 -6.81 -6.15
CA CYS A 329 33.25 -7.59 -7.33
C CYS A 329 31.72 -7.75 -7.48
N ARG A 330 31.06 -6.70 -7.98
CA ARG A 330 29.59 -6.60 -8.03
C ARG A 330 28.93 -7.73 -8.83
N LYS A 331 29.52 -8.16 -9.94
CA LYS A 331 28.97 -9.24 -10.79
C LYS A 331 29.07 -10.62 -10.12
N ALA A 332 30.25 -10.99 -9.62
CA ALA A 332 30.45 -12.24 -8.91
C ALA A 332 29.60 -12.32 -7.63
N GLY A 333 29.48 -11.20 -6.92
CA GLY A 333 28.63 -11.09 -5.73
C GLY A 333 27.15 -11.34 -6.02
N ILE A 334 26.58 -10.73 -7.07
CA ILE A 334 25.19 -10.96 -7.47
C ILE A 334 24.96 -12.44 -7.83
N ARG A 335 25.89 -13.05 -8.57
CA ARG A 335 25.79 -14.46 -8.96
C ARG A 335 25.83 -15.40 -7.75
N MET A 336 26.70 -15.14 -6.78
CA MET A 336 26.72 -15.93 -5.54
C MET A 336 25.40 -15.83 -4.77
N LEU A 337 24.79 -14.65 -4.70
CA LEU A 337 23.51 -14.46 -4.02
C LEU A 337 22.39 -15.26 -4.71
N VAL A 338 22.35 -15.25 -6.04
CA VAL A 338 21.41 -16.04 -6.84
C VAL A 338 21.61 -17.54 -6.60
N MET A 339 22.85 -18.02 -6.62
CA MET A 339 23.16 -19.43 -6.37
C MET A 339 22.77 -19.89 -4.97
N GLN A 340 22.87 -19.02 -3.94
CA GLN A 340 22.43 -19.36 -2.59
C GLN A 340 20.92 -19.60 -2.49
N VAL A 341 20.11 -18.89 -3.27
CA VAL A 341 18.65 -19.14 -3.29
C VAL A 341 18.35 -20.48 -3.93
N VAL A 342 18.98 -20.74 -5.09
CA VAL A 342 18.85 -22.00 -5.81
C VAL A 342 19.26 -23.17 -4.91
N GLU A 343 20.41 -23.08 -4.23
CA GLU A 343 20.90 -24.15 -3.36
C GLU A 343 19.94 -24.43 -2.19
N ARG A 344 19.31 -23.40 -1.61
CA ARG A 344 18.29 -23.60 -0.58
C ARG A 344 17.06 -24.33 -1.12
N VAL A 345 16.62 -23.97 -2.32
CA VAL A 345 15.49 -24.65 -2.98
C VAL A 345 15.87 -26.10 -3.31
N ASP A 346 17.08 -26.34 -3.80
CA ASP A 346 17.57 -27.69 -4.12
C ASP A 346 17.64 -28.58 -2.86
N ARG A 347 18.11 -28.04 -1.74
CA ARG A 347 18.11 -28.77 -0.45
C ARG A 347 16.70 -29.17 -0.04
N LEU A 348 15.73 -28.26 -0.18
CA LEU A 348 14.33 -28.57 0.09
C LEU A 348 13.78 -29.64 -0.85
N LEU A 349 14.17 -29.63 -2.13
CA LEU A 349 13.77 -30.65 -3.09
C LEU A 349 14.41 -32.03 -2.78
N LEU A 350 15.60 -32.05 -2.20
CA LEU A 350 16.27 -33.28 -1.76
C LEU A 350 15.65 -33.88 -0.48
N ASP A 351 15.17 -33.02 0.42
CA ASP A 351 14.53 -33.43 1.69
C ASP A 351 13.10 -33.97 1.47
N PHE A 352 12.49 -33.68 0.31
CA PHE A 352 11.15 -34.15 -0.09
C PHE A 352 11.21 -34.94 -1.42
N PRO A 353 11.86 -36.12 -1.46
CA PRO A 353 11.87 -36.93 -2.68
C PRO A 353 10.45 -37.32 -3.05
N SER A 354 10.12 -37.19 -4.33
CA SER A 354 8.80 -37.41 -4.94
C SER A 354 8.27 -38.84 -4.70
N SER A 355 7.80 -39.16 -3.51
CA SER A 355 7.12 -40.42 -3.20
C SER A 355 5.62 -40.21 -3.20
N LEU A 356 5.06 -40.05 -4.40
CA LEU A 356 3.63 -40.25 -4.69
C LEU A 356 3.48 -40.64 -6.18
N ASN A 357 4.14 -41.74 -6.56
CA ASN A 357 3.62 -42.61 -7.61
C ASN A 357 2.42 -43.36 -7.01
N ILE A 358 1.23 -42.77 -7.07
CA ILE A 358 0.00 -43.56 -6.95
C ILE A 358 -0.12 -44.31 -8.26
N GLY A 359 0.15 -45.62 -8.17
CA GLY A 359 -0.01 -46.56 -9.24
C GLY A 359 -1.41 -46.48 -9.83
N VAL A 360 -1.46 -46.37 -11.15
CA VAL A 360 -2.54 -46.90 -11.95
C VAL A 360 -2.48 -48.42 -11.80
N GLU A 361 -3.22 -48.98 -10.84
CA GLU A 361 -3.62 -50.38 -10.86
C GLU A 361 -5.13 -50.46 -10.78
N GLY A 362 -5.70 -51.05 -11.83
CA GLY A 362 -7.14 -51.15 -12.03
C GLY A 362 -7.81 -52.13 -11.09
N VAL A 363 -9.12 -51.96 -10.96
CA VAL A 363 -10.05 -53.04 -10.65
C VAL A 363 -11.17 -52.95 -11.68
N ALA A 364 -11.44 -54.14 -12.23
CA ALA A 364 -12.42 -54.46 -13.26
C ALA A 364 -13.88 -54.12 -12.90
#